data_AF-A0A2T0KNZ7-F1
#
_entry.id   AF-A0A2T0KNZ7-F1
#
_cell.length_a   1.000
_cell.length_b   1.000
_cell.length_c   1.000
_cell.angle_alpha   90.00
_cell.angle_beta   90.00
_cell.angle_gamma   90.00
#
_symmetry.space_group_name_H-M   'P 1'
#
loop_
_entity.id
_entity.type
_entity.pdbx_description
1 polymer ?
#
loop_
_entity_poly.entity_id
_entity_poly.type
_entity_poly.pdbx_seq_one_letter_code
_entity_poly.pdbx_strand_id
1 'polypeptide(L)'
;MMSAVPEPHDLHQPTAQMPVVEPRGVYRAADHRRTALIAAGSAVVLLALVVWLFTGDDDPAPAAPVAAPTPSSAPAEVPSEAAESSPPETEPEPEAAPTTAPPDRPAQPAELITGLAAVIGVLEDEGELDDDVADALTRRLEQAADRLERGKAKEAARKIKEFEDKLRDLRKDDELSADAFGLLREGAEQIRAVLPRG
;
A
#
# COMPACT_ATOMS: atom_id res chain seq x y z
N MET A 1 6.79 71.11 -44.44
CA MET A 1 5.75 70.32 -45.10
C MET A 1 6.40 69.46 -46.16
N MET A 2 6.46 68.15 -45.94
CA MET A 2 6.33 67.09 -46.95
C MET A 2 6.43 65.76 -46.20
N SER A 3 5.29 65.09 -46.13
CA SER A 3 5.08 63.76 -45.58
C SER A 3 5.69 62.72 -46.50
N ALA A 4 6.38 61.72 -45.93
CA ALA A 4 6.54 60.42 -46.56
C ALA A 4 6.15 59.35 -45.53
N VAL A 5 5.06 58.66 -45.88
CA VAL A 5 4.34 57.56 -45.22
C VAL A 5 4.85 56.24 -45.86
N PRO A 6 4.71 55.06 -45.22
CA PRO A 6 5.72 54.02 -45.10
C PRO A 6 5.69 52.96 -46.21
N GLU A 7 6.79 52.23 -46.39
CA GLU A 7 6.77 50.92 -47.05
C GLU A 7 6.53 49.79 -46.03
N PRO A 8 5.54 48.91 -46.26
CA PRO A 8 5.32 47.71 -45.48
C PRO A 8 6.27 46.60 -45.95
N HIS A 9 7.15 46.14 -45.07
CA HIS A 9 7.83 44.85 -45.25
C HIS A 9 6.90 43.75 -44.81
N ASP A 10 6.14 43.26 -45.77
CA ASP A 10 5.28 42.10 -45.61
C ASP A 10 5.89 40.93 -46.39
N LEU A 11 5.67 39.73 -45.85
CA LEU A 11 5.76 38.43 -46.52
C LEU A 11 7.15 37.78 -46.64
N HIS A 12 7.41 36.86 -45.70
CA HIS A 12 7.57 35.41 -45.94
C HIS A 12 8.58 34.81 -44.95
N GLN A 13 8.16 34.62 -43.69
CA GLN A 13 8.75 33.53 -42.92
C GLN A 13 8.25 32.22 -43.53
N PRO A 14 9.15 31.31 -43.94
CA PRO A 14 8.75 29.98 -44.34
C PRO A 14 8.12 29.30 -43.12
N THR A 15 6.86 28.93 -43.23
CA THR A 15 6.23 28.00 -42.31
C THR A 15 7.08 26.73 -42.32
N ALA A 16 7.78 26.49 -41.21
CA ALA A 16 8.39 25.20 -40.97
C ALA A 16 7.26 24.17 -41.03
N GLN A 17 7.25 23.38 -42.11
CA GLN A 17 6.29 22.30 -42.26
C GLN A 17 6.54 21.33 -41.10
N MET A 18 5.59 21.28 -40.17
CA MET A 18 5.61 20.25 -39.15
C MET A 18 5.37 18.89 -39.81
N PRO A 19 6.11 17.84 -39.45
CA PRO A 19 5.87 16.50 -39.97
C PRO A 19 4.47 16.06 -39.58
N VAL A 20 3.67 15.68 -40.58
CA VAL A 20 2.39 15.01 -40.38
C VAL A 20 2.67 13.69 -39.69
N VAL A 21 2.30 13.60 -38.41
CA VAL A 21 2.28 12.34 -37.67
C VAL A 21 1.03 11.59 -38.12
N GLU A 22 1.21 10.60 -38.99
CA GLU A 22 0.15 9.66 -39.32
C GLU A 22 -0.23 8.84 -38.07
N PRO A 23 -1.50 8.82 -37.64
CA PRO A 23 -1.93 7.86 -36.65
C PRO A 23 -1.93 6.47 -37.31
N ARG A 24 -0.86 5.71 -37.07
CA ARG A 24 -0.87 4.25 -37.30
C ARG A 24 -1.86 3.63 -36.32
N GLY A 25 -3.11 3.54 -36.76
CA GLY A 25 -4.08 2.65 -36.17
C GLY A 25 -3.64 1.21 -36.39
N VAL A 26 -3.58 0.42 -35.31
CA VAL A 26 -4.00 -0.97 -35.34
C VAL A 26 -4.35 -1.43 -33.94
N TYR A 27 -5.60 -1.89 -33.84
CA TYR A 27 -6.12 -2.76 -32.80
C TYR A 27 -5.12 -3.87 -32.44
N ARG A 28 -4.82 -4.01 -31.16
CA ARG A 28 -4.53 -5.31 -30.55
C ARG A 28 -5.44 -5.48 -29.34
N ALA A 29 -6.65 -5.95 -29.61
CA ALA A 29 -7.32 -6.82 -28.67
C ALA A 29 -6.47 -8.10 -28.59
N ALA A 30 -5.60 -8.16 -27.58
CA ALA A 30 -4.89 -9.38 -27.22
C ALA A 30 -5.67 -10.02 -26.08
N ASP A 31 -6.39 -11.06 -26.47
CA ASP A 31 -7.00 -12.10 -25.65
C ASP A 31 -6.06 -12.49 -24.48
N HIS A 32 -6.36 -12.02 -23.25
CA HIS A 32 -5.70 -12.47 -22.02
C HIS A 32 -6.44 -13.62 -21.35
N ARG A 33 -7.25 -14.38 -22.11
CA ARG A 33 -7.73 -15.68 -21.65
C ARG A 33 -6.60 -16.70 -21.81
N ARG A 34 -6.04 -17.09 -20.67
CA ARG A 34 -5.27 -18.33 -20.38
C ARG A 34 -3.76 -18.17 -20.24
N THR A 35 -3.34 -17.78 -19.04
CA THR A 35 -2.09 -18.19 -18.39
C THR A 35 -2.15 -17.61 -16.97
N ALA A 36 -1.84 -18.28 -15.87
CA ALA A 36 -1.50 -19.65 -15.57
C ALA A 36 -1.56 -19.77 -14.03
N LEU A 37 -1.83 -20.98 -13.54
CA LEU A 37 -1.68 -21.38 -12.15
C LEU A 37 -0.26 -21.08 -11.60
N ILE A 38 -0.16 -21.07 -10.26
CA ILE A 38 1.02 -20.99 -9.36
C ILE A 38 1.20 -19.54 -8.85
N ALA A 39 1.05 -19.20 -7.56
CA ALA A 39 1.68 -19.84 -6.41
C ALA A 39 0.84 -19.74 -5.12
N ALA A 40 0.57 -20.89 -4.52
CA ALA A 40 0.20 -20.97 -3.11
C ALA A 40 1.46 -20.78 -2.25
N GLY A 41 1.43 -19.84 -1.31
CA GLY A 41 2.30 -19.88 -0.13
C GLY A 41 3.23 -18.69 0.07
N SER A 42 2.69 -17.48 0.30
CA SER A 42 3.42 -16.41 1.00
C SER A 42 2.56 -15.37 1.73
N ALA A 43 1.24 -15.55 1.86
CA ALA A 43 0.36 -14.52 2.45
C ALA A 43 0.46 -14.40 3.99
N VAL A 44 1.05 -15.38 4.70
CA VAL A 44 1.06 -15.37 6.18
C VAL A 44 2.11 -14.43 6.77
N VAL A 45 3.19 -14.10 6.04
CA VAL A 45 4.28 -13.27 6.60
C VAL A 45 3.94 -11.77 6.59
N LEU A 46 3.17 -11.31 5.60
CA LEU A 46 2.81 -9.88 5.50
C LEU A 46 1.69 -9.48 6.47
N LEU A 47 0.77 -10.41 6.78
CA LEU A 47 -0.29 -10.18 7.77
C LEU A 47 0.29 -9.95 9.18
N ALA A 48 1.39 -10.62 9.51
CA ALA A 48 2.12 -10.38 10.75
C ALA A 48 2.79 -8.98 10.79
N LEU A 49 3.29 -8.49 9.65
CA LEU A 49 3.97 -7.18 9.59
C LEU A 49 2.99 -6.02 9.75
N VAL A 50 1.81 -6.10 9.14
CA VAL A 50 0.77 -5.06 9.26
C VAL A 50 0.16 -5.07 10.67
N VAL A 51 -0.13 -6.24 11.25
CA VAL A 51 -0.62 -6.32 12.64
C VAL A 51 0.44 -5.82 13.64
N TRP A 52 1.73 -6.12 13.43
CA TRP A 52 2.82 -5.65 14.29
C TRP A 52 3.07 -4.14 14.17
N LEU A 53 2.85 -3.53 13.00
CA LEU A 53 2.99 -2.08 12.83
C LEU A 53 1.89 -1.27 13.53
N PHE A 54 0.71 -1.87 13.76
CA PHE A 54 -0.46 -1.20 14.34
C PHE A 54 -0.85 -1.67 15.75
N THR A 55 -0.29 -2.79 16.22
CA THR A 55 -0.46 -3.25 17.61
C THR A 55 0.70 -2.71 18.42
N GLY A 56 0.51 -1.52 18.99
CA GLY A 56 1.42 -0.98 19.99
C GLY A 56 1.68 -2.00 21.11
N ASP A 57 2.94 -2.02 21.54
CA ASP A 57 3.53 -2.71 22.68
C ASP A 57 2.53 -2.95 23.84
N ASP A 58 1.94 -4.15 23.89
CA ASP A 58 1.40 -4.72 25.12
C ASP A 58 2.33 -5.88 25.47
N ASP A 59 3.32 -5.55 26.31
CA ASP A 59 4.20 -6.48 27.00
C ASP A 59 3.38 -7.25 28.05
N PRO A 60 3.26 -8.58 27.93
CA PRO A 60 3.21 -9.41 29.12
C PRO A 60 4.52 -10.18 29.23
N ALA A 61 5.44 -9.60 30.01
CA ALA A 61 6.38 -10.21 30.94
C ALA A 61 6.74 -11.70 30.70
N PRO A 62 8.04 -12.06 30.68
CA PRO A 62 8.46 -13.45 30.59
C PRO A 62 8.05 -14.21 31.86
N ALA A 63 6.94 -14.96 31.78
CA ALA A 63 6.63 -15.97 32.77
C ALA A 63 7.70 -17.07 32.71
N ALA A 64 8.35 -17.25 33.85
CA ALA A 64 9.45 -18.17 34.13
C ALA A 64 9.26 -19.60 33.57
N PRO A 65 10.36 -20.32 33.29
CA PRO A 65 10.32 -21.69 32.78
C PRO A 65 9.76 -22.66 33.84
N VAL A 66 8.65 -23.32 33.53
CA VAL A 66 8.14 -24.46 34.31
C VAL A 66 8.89 -25.72 33.88
N ALA A 67 9.70 -26.23 34.79
CA ALA A 67 10.39 -27.50 34.69
C ALA A 67 9.42 -28.70 34.70
N ALA A 68 9.66 -29.70 33.84
CA ALA A 68 9.19 -31.08 33.99
C ALA A 68 10.05 -32.04 33.11
N PRO A 69 10.11 -33.36 33.37
CA PRO A 69 11.38 -34.06 33.58
C PRO A 69 11.82 -35.04 32.47
N THR A 70 13.15 -35.24 32.41
CA THR A 70 13.95 -36.42 31.98
C THR A 70 13.43 -37.37 30.90
N PRO A 71 14.33 -37.73 29.95
CA PRO A 71 14.63 -39.15 29.74
C PRO A 71 16.04 -39.53 30.18
N SER A 72 16.12 -40.62 30.94
CA SER A 72 17.33 -41.30 31.39
C SER A 72 17.77 -42.34 30.36
N SER A 73 19.04 -42.28 29.94
CA SER A 73 19.92 -43.38 29.49
C SER A 73 21.23 -42.74 28.98
N ALA A 74 22.30 -42.68 29.78
CA ALA A 74 23.32 -43.71 30.01
C ALA A 74 24.63 -43.37 29.25
N PRO A 75 25.81 -43.74 29.78
CA PRO A 75 27.02 -42.91 29.74
C PRO A 75 28.08 -43.38 28.74
N ALA A 76 28.97 -42.48 28.32
CA ALA A 76 30.30 -42.82 27.81
C ALA A 76 31.32 -41.70 28.11
N GLU A 77 32.52 -42.14 28.45
CA GLU A 77 33.61 -41.47 29.16
C GLU A 77 34.49 -40.50 28.33
N VAL A 78 35.02 -39.49 29.05
CA VAL A 78 36.27 -38.66 29.03
C VAL A 78 37.40 -38.94 27.98
N PRO A 79 38.44 -38.07 27.76
CA PRO A 79 38.92 -36.90 28.55
C PRO A 79 39.40 -35.64 27.77
N SER A 80 39.68 -34.57 28.56
CA SER A 80 40.60 -33.43 28.42
C SER A 80 41.32 -33.12 27.10
N GLU A 81 41.26 -31.85 26.69
CA GLU A 81 42.48 -31.06 26.41
C GLU A 81 42.22 -29.54 26.58
N ALA A 82 43.20 -28.86 27.17
CA ALA A 82 43.22 -27.43 27.45
C ALA A 82 44.07 -26.70 26.41
N ALA A 83 43.63 -25.55 25.91
CA ALA A 83 44.46 -24.45 25.36
C ALA A 83 43.53 -23.26 25.06
N GLU A 84 43.61 -22.15 25.78
CA GLU A 84 44.52 -21.00 25.61
C GLU A 84 43.99 -19.92 24.63
N SER A 85 43.82 -18.72 25.19
CA SER A 85 43.98 -17.38 24.60
C SER A 85 43.41 -17.06 23.22
N SER A 86 42.37 -16.21 23.19
CA SER A 86 42.50 -14.77 22.87
C SER A 86 41.11 -14.10 22.77
N PRO A 87 40.87 -12.93 23.39
CA PRO A 87 39.68 -12.12 23.12
C PRO A 87 39.89 -11.29 21.83
N PRO A 88 39.02 -11.38 20.81
CA PRO A 88 39.00 -10.36 19.78
C PRO A 88 38.33 -9.09 20.30
N GLU A 89 38.93 -7.97 19.90
CA GLU A 89 38.63 -6.59 20.22
C GLU A 89 37.14 -6.23 20.12
N THR A 90 36.70 -5.45 21.11
CA THR A 90 35.42 -4.74 21.14
C THR A 90 35.40 -3.69 20.02
N GLU A 91 34.62 -3.96 18.98
CA GLU A 91 34.22 -2.99 17.97
C GLU A 91 33.31 -1.93 18.62
N PRO A 92 33.47 -0.61 18.34
CA PRO A 92 32.61 0.41 18.92
C PRO A 92 31.18 0.26 18.39
N GLU A 93 30.27 -0.07 19.29
CA GLU A 93 28.82 -0.08 19.07
C GLU A 93 28.39 1.30 18.54
N PRO A 94 27.74 1.39 17.36
CA PRO A 94 27.16 2.65 16.93
C PRO A 94 26.03 3.01 17.89
N GLU A 95 26.22 4.08 18.66
CA GLU A 95 25.17 4.74 19.45
C GLU A 95 23.95 4.97 18.55
N ALA A 96 22.95 4.11 18.69
CA ALA A 96 21.64 4.32 18.09
C ALA A 96 21.05 5.56 18.75
N ALA A 97 21.09 6.68 18.02
CA ALA A 97 20.42 7.90 18.42
C ALA A 97 18.96 7.58 18.80
N PRO A 98 18.40 8.14 19.89
CA PRO A 98 17.02 7.90 20.26
C PRO A 98 16.11 8.37 19.12
N THR A 99 15.51 7.41 18.42
CA THR A 99 14.40 7.65 17.48
C THR A 99 13.28 8.30 18.28
N THR A 100 13.11 9.61 18.10
CA THR A 100 11.96 10.35 18.61
C THR A 100 10.70 9.69 18.05
N ALA A 101 9.97 8.98 18.90
CA ALA A 101 8.68 8.40 18.53
C ALA A 101 7.77 9.52 17.99
N PRO A 102 7.11 9.32 16.83
CA PRO A 102 6.20 10.32 16.29
C PRO A 102 5.06 10.56 17.30
N PRO A 103 4.54 11.80 17.39
CA PRO A 103 3.44 12.11 18.29
C PRO A 103 2.19 11.30 17.92
N ASP A 104 1.49 10.78 18.94
CA ASP A 104 0.18 10.10 18.88
C ASP A 104 -0.93 11.04 18.38
N ARG A 105 -0.84 11.50 17.14
CA ARG A 105 -1.92 12.26 16.52
C ARG A 105 -2.96 11.27 16.00
N PRO A 106 -4.27 11.46 16.30
CA PRO A 106 -5.31 10.67 15.68
C PRO A 106 -5.20 10.78 14.15
N ALA A 107 -5.20 9.64 13.47
CA ALA A 107 -5.08 9.55 12.02
C ALA A 107 -6.16 10.41 11.35
N GLN A 108 -5.75 11.22 10.37
CA GLN A 108 -6.69 12.05 9.66
C GLN A 108 -7.48 11.19 8.66
N PRO A 109 -8.77 11.48 8.41
CA PRO A 109 -9.56 10.65 7.50
C PRO A 109 -8.98 10.60 6.08
N ALA A 110 -8.31 11.66 5.62
CA ALA A 110 -7.61 11.67 4.33
C ALA A 110 -6.44 10.68 4.30
N GLU A 111 -5.64 10.61 5.37
CA GLU A 111 -4.51 9.68 5.48
C GLU A 111 -5.00 8.21 5.46
N LEU A 112 -6.11 7.92 6.14
CA LEU A 112 -6.74 6.60 6.09
C LEU A 112 -7.24 6.23 4.69
N ILE A 113 -7.83 7.19 3.96
CA ILE A 113 -8.27 6.98 2.58
C ILE A 113 -7.07 6.65 1.67
N THR A 114 -5.96 7.38 1.81
CA THR A 114 -4.73 7.11 1.06
C THR A 114 -4.13 5.75 1.41
N GLY A 115 -4.10 5.39 2.70
CA GLY A 115 -3.65 4.07 3.14
C GLY A 115 -4.49 2.94 2.56
N LEU A 116 -5.83 3.10 2.53
CA LEU A 116 -6.72 2.13 1.93
C LEU A 116 -6.54 2.00 0.41
N ALA A 117 -6.28 3.11 -0.29
CA ALA A 117 -5.94 3.09 -1.72
C ALA A 117 -4.63 2.32 -1.99
N ALA A 118 -3.62 2.46 -1.12
CA ALA A 118 -2.39 1.69 -1.22
C ALA A 118 -2.64 0.18 -1.03
N VAL A 119 -3.53 -0.21 -0.11
CA VAL A 119 -3.92 -1.62 0.07
C VAL A 119 -4.57 -2.18 -1.20
N ILE A 120 -5.40 -1.40 -1.90
CA ILE A 120 -5.99 -1.83 -3.18
C ILE A 120 -4.90 -2.11 -4.21
N GLY A 121 -3.89 -1.23 -4.34
CA GLY A 121 -2.77 -1.45 -5.26
C GLY A 121 -1.97 -2.71 -4.94
N VAL A 122 -1.79 -3.04 -3.65
CA VAL A 122 -1.14 -4.32 -3.26
C VAL A 122 -2.00 -5.52 -3.67
N LEU A 123 -3.32 -5.47 -3.46
CA LEU A 123 -4.22 -6.56 -3.85
C LEU A 123 -4.28 -6.76 -5.37
N GLU A 124 -4.17 -5.67 -6.12
CA GLU A 124 -4.05 -5.69 -7.58
C GLU A 124 -2.72 -6.34 -8.01
N ASP A 125 -1.60 -5.91 -7.44
CA ASP A 125 -0.28 -6.49 -7.72
C ASP A 125 -0.19 -7.98 -7.39
N GLU A 126 -0.92 -8.43 -6.36
CA GLU A 126 -1.03 -9.84 -5.96
C GLU A 126 -2.01 -10.65 -6.83
N GLY A 127 -2.77 -9.99 -7.71
CA GLY A 127 -3.78 -10.62 -8.57
C GLY A 127 -5.05 -11.04 -7.83
N GLU A 128 -5.24 -10.56 -6.59
CA GLU A 128 -6.48 -10.74 -5.81
C GLU A 128 -7.61 -9.81 -6.30
N LEU A 129 -7.29 -8.85 -7.17
CA LEU A 129 -8.18 -7.82 -7.67
C LEU A 129 -7.81 -7.49 -9.11
N ASP A 130 -8.78 -7.48 -10.04
CA ASP A 130 -8.53 -7.09 -11.43
C ASP A 130 -8.19 -5.58 -11.54
N ASP A 131 -7.30 -5.22 -12.46
CA ASP A 131 -6.85 -3.83 -12.74
C ASP A 131 -8.04 -2.84 -12.90
N ASP A 132 -9.01 -3.18 -13.75
CA ASP A 132 -10.22 -2.36 -13.95
C ASP A 132 -11.03 -2.17 -12.65
N VAL A 133 -11.03 -3.19 -11.78
CA VAL A 133 -11.73 -3.16 -10.50
C VAL A 133 -10.94 -2.31 -9.49
N ALA A 134 -9.62 -2.44 -9.47
CA ALA A 134 -8.71 -1.69 -8.61
C ALA A 134 -8.83 -0.20 -8.89
N ASP A 135 -8.71 0.18 -10.16
CA ASP A 135 -8.90 1.54 -10.65
C ASP A 135 -10.27 2.10 -10.24
N ALA A 136 -11.34 1.32 -10.40
CA ALA A 136 -12.68 1.75 -10.05
C ALA A 136 -12.84 1.97 -8.54
N LEU A 137 -12.21 1.14 -7.70
CA LEU A 137 -12.23 1.26 -6.25
C LEU A 137 -11.39 2.47 -5.79
N THR A 138 -10.16 2.58 -6.28
CA THR A 138 -9.24 3.71 -6.01
C THR A 138 -9.88 5.04 -6.38
N ARG A 139 -10.49 5.15 -7.56
CA ARG A 139 -11.16 6.38 -8.01
C ARG A 139 -12.33 6.80 -7.11
N ARG A 140 -13.00 5.87 -6.43
CA ARG A 140 -14.05 6.20 -5.44
C ARG A 140 -13.46 6.76 -4.15
N LEU A 141 -12.33 6.21 -3.70
CA LEU A 141 -11.58 6.71 -2.55
C LEU A 141 -11.02 8.11 -2.82
N GLU A 142 -10.43 8.34 -3.99
CA GLU A 142 -9.98 9.68 -4.42
C GLU A 142 -11.12 10.70 -4.43
N GLN A 143 -12.29 10.31 -4.94
CA GLN A 143 -13.47 11.18 -4.88
C GLN A 143 -13.88 11.48 -3.43
N ALA A 144 -13.80 10.51 -2.51
CA ALA A 144 -14.09 10.74 -1.11
C ALA A 144 -13.10 11.73 -0.48
N ALA A 145 -11.80 11.58 -0.77
CA ALA A 145 -10.75 12.50 -0.33
C ALA A 145 -10.98 13.93 -0.87
N ASP A 146 -11.23 14.10 -2.17
CA ASP A 146 -11.53 15.41 -2.77
C ASP A 146 -12.76 16.08 -2.13
N ARG A 147 -13.80 15.30 -1.78
CA ARG A 147 -14.96 15.86 -1.05
C ARG A 147 -14.59 16.28 0.36
N LEU A 148 -13.73 15.54 1.05
CA LEU A 148 -13.29 15.87 2.40
C LEU A 148 -12.45 17.17 2.40
N GLU A 149 -11.52 17.31 1.47
CA GLU A 149 -10.69 18.51 1.30
C GLU A 149 -11.53 19.76 1.04
N ARG A 150 -12.65 19.61 0.31
CA ARG A 150 -13.62 20.68 0.07
C ARG A 150 -14.57 20.94 1.24
N GLY A 151 -14.36 20.31 2.40
CA GLY A 151 -15.21 20.43 3.58
C GLY A 151 -16.58 19.75 3.45
N LYS A 152 -16.78 18.88 2.45
CA LYS A 152 -18.06 18.22 2.17
C LYS A 152 -18.12 16.83 2.80
N ALA A 153 -18.00 16.76 4.12
CA ALA A 153 -17.93 15.50 4.86
C ALA A 153 -19.12 14.55 4.59
N LYS A 154 -20.34 15.08 4.43
CA LYS A 154 -21.53 14.27 4.08
C LYS A 154 -21.43 13.63 2.69
N GLU A 155 -20.86 14.34 1.71
CA GLU A 155 -20.63 13.79 0.38
C GLU A 155 -19.50 12.75 0.39
N ALA A 156 -18.43 13.00 1.17
CA ALA A 156 -17.36 12.03 1.39
C ALA A 156 -17.90 10.73 2.00
N ALA A 157 -18.71 10.81 3.06
CA ALA A 157 -19.35 9.65 3.68
C ALA A 157 -20.23 8.87 2.69
N ARG A 158 -20.93 9.56 1.80
CA ARG A 158 -21.69 8.91 0.71
C ARG A 158 -20.77 8.16 -0.25
N LYS A 159 -19.60 8.70 -0.58
CA LYS A 159 -18.61 8.05 -1.45
C LYS A 159 -18.01 6.80 -0.81
N ILE A 160 -17.71 6.85 0.49
CA ILE A 160 -17.28 5.66 1.25
C ILE A 160 -18.37 4.58 1.25
N LYS A 161 -19.64 4.96 1.40
CA LYS A 161 -20.74 4.00 1.26
C LYS A 161 -20.84 3.38 -0.14
N GLU A 162 -20.71 4.19 -1.19
CA GLU A 162 -20.68 3.71 -2.59
C GLU A 162 -19.51 2.74 -2.84
N PHE A 163 -18.39 2.93 -2.15
CA PHE A 163 -17.25 2.02 -2.13
C PHE A 163 -17.61 0.70 -1.42
N GLU A 164 -18.16 0.73 -0.20
CA GLU A 164 -18.63 -0.47 0.53
C GLU A 164 -19.67 -1.28 -0.27
N ASP A 165 -20.61 -0.60 -0.92
CA ASP A 165 -21.62 -1.24 -1.77
C ASP A 165 -20.95 -1.95 -2.95
N LYS A 166 -19.95 -1.32 -3.61
CA LYS A 166 -19.19 -1.97 -4.69
C LYS A 166 -18.39 -3.16 -4.19
N LEU A 167 -17.75 -3.10 -3.02
CA LEU A 167 -17.06 -4.26 -2.44
C LEU A 167 -17.99 -5.46 -2.24
N ARG A 168 -19.22 -5.21 -1.77
CA ARG A 168 -20.22 -6.28 -1.58
C ARG A 168 -20.65 -6.88 -2.90
N ASP A 169 -20.78 -6.06 -3.94
CA ASP A 169 -21.13 -6.53 -5.28
C ASP A 169 -19.99 -7.40 -5.85
N LEU A 170 -18.73 -6.94 -5.77
CA LEU A 170 -17.56 -7.73 -6.17
C LEU A 170 -17.47 -9.06 -5.42
N ARG A 171 -17.76 -9.06 -4.12
CA ARG A 171 -17.78 -10.29 -3.32
C ARG A 171 -18.89 -11.26 -3.74
N LYS A 172 -20.04 -10.76 -4.18
CA LYS A 172 -21.14 -11.59 -4.70
C LYS A 172 -20.82 -12.21 -6.05
N ASP A 173 -20.06 -11.49 -6.87
CA ASP A 173 -19.67 -11.91 -8.21
C ASP A 173 -18.38 -12.77 -8.19
N ASP A 174 -17.86 -13.11 -7.00
CA ASP A 174 -16.60 -13.83 -6.77
C ASP A 174 -15.36 -13.16 -7.40
N GLU A 175 -15.45 -11.86 -7.72
CA GLU A 175 -14.36 -11.00 -8.22
C GLU A 175 -13.46 -10.47 -7.08
N LEU A 176 -13.79 -10.80 -5.83
CA LEU A 176 -13.03 -10.42 -4.65
C LEU A 176 -13.03 -11.55 -3.63
N SER A 177 -11.84 -11.92 -3.16
CA SER A 177 -11.68 -12.94 -2.12
C SER A 177 -12.32 -12.50 -0.79
N ALA A 178 -12.67 -13.47 0.05
CA ALA A 178 -13.32 -13.19 1.34
C ALA A 178 -12.40 -12.37 2.27
N ASP A 179 -11.10 -12.65 2.23
CA ASP A 179 -10.09 -12.00 3.07
C ASP A 179 -9.86 -10.56 2.60
N ALA A 180 -9.66 -10.34 1.29
CA ALA A 180 -9.54 -9.01 0.70
C ALA A 180 -10.80 -8.16 0.95
N PHE A 181 -11.99 -8.76 0.82
CA PHE A 181 -13.25 -8.10 1.18
C PHE A 181 -13.29 -7.67 2.65
N GLY A 182 -12.87 -8.55 3.57
CA GLY A 182 -12.81 -8.26 5.00
C GLY A 182 -11.89 -7.07 5.30
N LEU A 183 -10.67 -7.10 4.75
CA LEU A 183 -9.66 -6.06 4.92
C LEU A 183 -10.15 -4.70 4.40
N LEU A 184 -10.66 -4.65 3.17
CA LEU A 184 -11.11 -3.40 2.56
C LEU A 184 -12.35 -2.82 3.25
N ARG A 185 -13.27 -3.69 3.72
CA ARG A 185 -14.44 -3.27 4.48
C ARG A 185 -14.07 -2.69 5.83
N GLU A 186 -13.14 -3.32 6.54
CA GLU A 186 -12.66 -2.81 7.83
C GLU A 186 -12.01 -1.43 7.68
N GLY A 187 -11.17 -1.23 6.65
CA GLY A 187 -10.60 0.07 6.35
C GLY A 187 -11.67 1.14 6.06
N ALA A 188 -12.72 0.80 5.32
CA ALA A 188 -13.85 1.71 5.08
C ALA A 188 -14.61 2.07 6.38
N GLU A 189 -14.83 1.09 7.26
CA GLU A 189 -15.47 1.30 8.56
C GLU A 189 -14.63 2.23 9.46
N GLN A 190 -13.30 2.08 9.46
CA GLN A 190 -12.39 2.96 10.18
C GLN A 190 -12.47 4.41 9.66
N ILE A 191 -12.44 4.62 8.34
CA ILE A 191 -12.60 5.96 7.72
C ILE A 191 -13.95 6.57 8.15
N ARG A 192 -15.01 5.77 8.15
CA ARG A 192 -16.35 6.21 8.56
C ARG A 192 -16.43 6.60 10.03
N ALA A 193 -15.69 5.92 10.90
CA ALA A 193 -15.66 6.22 12.32
C ALA A 193 -15.03 7.60 12.61
N VAL A 194 -14.03 8.01 11.81
CA VAL A 194 -13.31 9.27 12.00
C VAL A 194 -13.83 10.45 11.16
N LEU A 195 -14.75 10.19 10.22
CA LEU A 195 -15.33 11.23 9.37
C LEU A 195 -16.08 12.31 10.20
N PRO A 196 -15.91 13.61 9.88
CA PRO A 196 -16.64 14.67 10.57
C PRO A 196 -18.15 14.50 10.40
N ARG A 197 -18.89 14.58 11.51
CA ARG A 197 -20.35 14.62 11.49
C ARG A 197 -20.78 16.03 11.09
N GLY A 198 -20.89 16.26 9.78
CA GLY A 198 -21.39 17.50 9.21
C GLY A 198 -22.89 17.69 9.37
#